data_AF-A0A2D0AP04-F1
#
_entry.id   AF-A0A2D0AP04-F1
#
_cell.length_a   1.000
_cell.length_b   1.000
_cell.length_c   1.000
_cell.angle_alpha   90.00
_cell.angle_beta   90.00
_cell.angle_gamma   90.00
#
_symmetry.space_group_name_H-M   'P 1'
#
loop_
_entity.id
_entity.type
_entity.pdbx_description
1 polymer ?
#
loop_
_entity_poly.entity_id
_entity_poly.type
_entity_poly.pdbx_seq_one_letter_code
_entity_poly.pdbx_strand_id
1 'polypeptide(L)'
;MTQQPSTGRIVHYTLSDTDALRINARRTDGPAIQERLLDNTWPVGAQPHIGNKAAAGDVLPAMVVAVQPNGQINAQVFLDGNDVLWVTSRDEASDESGSHPGRWNWPQR
;
A
#
# COMPACT_ATOMS: atom_id res chain seq x y z
N MET A 1 -10.18 24.71 8.11
CA MET A 1 -9.98 24.53 6.65
C MET A 1 -9.66 23.06 6.42
N THR A 2 -10.49 22.34 5.66
CA THR A 2 -10.17 20.97 5.24
C THR A 2 -9.01 21.00 4.26
N GLN A 3 -8.00 20.15 4.47
CA GLN A 3 -6.83 20.10 3.60
C GLN A 3 -7.20 19.37 2.31
N GLN A 4 -6.95 19.97 1.15
CA GLN A 4 -7.24 19.33 -0.14
C GLN A 4 -6.08 18.42 -0.57
N PRO A 5 -6.35 17.23 -1.15
CA PRO A 5 -5.31 16.35 -1.64
C PRO A 5 -4.58 16.97 -2.83
N SER A 6 -3.28 16.73 -2.93
CA SER A 6 -2.46 17.14 -4.07
C SER A 6 -1.30 16.17 -4.28
N THR A 7 -0.81 16.07 -5.51
CA THR A 7 0.32 15.19 -5.86
C THR A 7 1.55 15.47 -4.99
N GLY A 8 2.19 14.40 -4.53
CA GLY A 8 3.38 14.43 -3.69
C GLY A 8 3.11 14.54 -2.17
N ARG A 9 1.85 14.72 -1.75
CA ARG A 9 1.50 14.74 -0.32
C ARG A 9 1.51 13.33 0.27
N ILE A 10 1.95 13.19 1.51
CA ILE A 10 1.83 11.95 2.30
C ILE A 10 0.51 11.97 3.07
N VAL A 11 -0.23 10.87 2.95
CA VAL A 11 -1.46 10.57 3.68
C VAL A 11 -1.32 9.24 4.44
N HIS A 12 -2.21 8.99 5.39
CA HIS A 12 -2.35 7.66 5.98
C HIS A 12 -3.37 6.86 5.17
N TYR A 13 -3.02 5.62 4.80
CA TYR A 13 -3.90 4.69 4.09
C TYR A 13 -4.15 3.47 4.95
N THR A 14 -5.42 3.11 5.13
CA THR A 14 -5.84 1.94 5.89
C THR A 14 -6.02 0.76 4.93
N LEU A 15 -5.27 -0.33 5.12
CA LEU A 15 -5.32 -1.49 4.22
C LEU A 15 -6.68 -2.20 4.28
N SER A 16 -7.22 -2.59 3.12
CA SER A 16 -8.33 -3.55 3.01
C SER A 16 -7.87 -5.00 3.08
N ASP A 17 -8.80 -5.94 3.28
CA ASP A 17 -8.52 -7.38 3.17
C ASP A 17 -7.90 -7.74 1.82
N THR A 18 -8.43 -7.18 0.73
CA THR A 18 -7.90 -7.35 -0.62
C THR A 18 -6.48 -6.81 -0.74
N ASP A 19 -6.18 -5.67 -0.11
CA ASP A 19 -4.83 -5.10 -0.11
C ASP A 19 -3.85 -6.01 0.65
N ALA A 20 -4.24 -6.47 1.84
CA ALA A 20 -3.44 -7.39 2.65
C ALA A 20 -3.17 -8.71 1.91
N LEU A 21 -4.18 -9.28 1.23
CA LEU A 21 -4.02 -10.48 0.40
C LEU A 21 -3.01 -10.24 -0.74
N ARG A 22 -3.11 -9.10 -1.45
CA ARG A 22 -2.19 -8.74 -2.55
C ARG A 22 -0.75 -8.55 -2.06
N ILE A 23 -0.56 -7.91 -0.92
CA ILE A 23 0.77 -7.71 -0.32
C ILE A 23 1.36 -9.08 0.05
N ASN A 24 0.62 -9.87 0.82
CA ASN A 24 1.09 -11.15 1.34
C ASN A 24 1.35 -12.19 0.24
N ALA A 25 0.60 -12.15 -0.87
CA ALA A 25 0.85 -13.03 -2.02
C ALA A 25 2.22 -12.79 -2.69
N ARG A 26 2.83 -11.61 -2.50
CA ARG A 26 4.16 -11.27 -3.03
C ARG A 26 5.28 -11.51 -2.02
N ARG A 27 4.94 -11.77 -0.75
CA ARG A 27 5.94 -11.98 0.29
C ARG A 27 6.67 -13.30 0.06
N THR A 28 7.96 -13.27 0.39
CA THR A 28 8.83 -14.44 0.41
C THR A 28 9.74 -14.34 1.64
N ASP A 29 10.40 -15.42 2.00
CA ASP A 29 11.44 -15.43 3.03
C ASP A 29 12.82 -15.73 2.42
N GLY A 30 13.86 -15.54 3.25
CA GLY A 30 15.24 -15.81 2.86
C GLY A 30 15.48 -17.24 2.36
N PRO A 31 15.02 -18.27 3.10
CA PRO A 31 15.14 -19.67 2.65
C PRO A 31 14.51 -19.95 1.28
N ALA A 32 13.28 -19.48 1.03
CA ALA A 32 12.61 -19.69 -0.25
C ALA A 32 13.30 -18.96 -1.41
N ILE A 33 13.91 -17.79 -1.16
CA ILE A 33 14.74 -17.10 -2.16
C ILE A 33 15.98 -17.95 -2.47
N GLN A 34 16.66 -18.43 -1.43
CA GLN A 34 17.87 -19.26 -1.60
C GLN A 34 17.57 -20.51 -2.41
N GLU A 35 16.50 -21.23 -2.10
CA GLU A 35 16.08 -22.43 -2.83
C GLU A 35 15.82 -22.12 -4.32
N ARG A 36 15.04 -21.08 -4.62
CA ARG A 36 14.73 -20.71 -6.01
C ARG A 36 15.94 -20.23 -6.81
N LEU A 37 16.93 -19.63 -6.14
CA LEU A 37 18.20 -19.25 -6.78
C LEU A 37 19.04 -20.49 -7.10
N LEU A 38 19.10 -21.47 -6.19
CA LEU A 38 19.81 -22.73 -6.41
C LEU A 38 19.17 -23.55 -7.53
N ASP A 39 17.84 -23.57 -7.60
CA ASP A 39 17.08 -24.28 -8.62
C ASP A 39 16.99 -23.51 -9.95
N ASN A 40 17.58 -22.30 -10.03
CA ASN A 40 17.52 -21.40 -11.18
C ASN A 40 16.07 -21.14 -11.66
N THR A 41 15.11 -21.17 -10.74
CA THR A 41 13.69 -20.93 -11.00
C THR A 41 13.28 -19.48 -10.76
N TRP A 42 14.19 -18.66 -10.22
CA TRP A 42 13.96 -17.24 -10.02
C TRP A 42 13.98 -16.48 -11.35
N PRO A 43 12.87 -15.84 -11.77
CA PRO A 43 12.85 -15.11 -13.03
C PRO A 43 13.84 -13.93 -13.03
N VAL A 44 14.49 -13.69 -14.17
CA VAL A 44 15.38 -12.54 -14.34
C VAL A 44 14.60 -11.24 -14.08
N GLY A 45 15.12 -10.41 -13.16
CA GLY A 45 14.50 -9.15 -12.77
C GLY A 45 13.39 -9.27 -11.72
N ALA A 46 13.06 -10.46 -11.23
CA ALA A 46 12.13 -10.60 -10.11
C ALA A 46 12.76 -10.05 -8.82
N GLN A 47 12.01 -9.22 -8.11
CA GLN A 47 12.44 -8.62 -6.85
C GLN A 47 11.83 -9.39 -5.67
N PRO A 48 12.64 -9.89 -4.72
CA PRO A 48 12.10 -10.49 -3.51
C PRO A 48 11.54 -9.39 -2.60
N HIS A 49 10.32 -9.60 -2.13
CA HIS A 49 9.70 -8.74 -1.12
C HIS A 49 9.70 -9.45 0.23
N ILE A 50 10.67 -9.11 1.09
CA ILE A 50 10.74 -9.57 2.48
C ILE A 50 10.13 -8.50 3.38
N GLY A 51 9.27 -8.90 4.31
CA GLY A 51 8.69 -8.00 5.30
C GLY A 51 7.63 -8.67 6.15
N ASN A 52 7.08 -7.91 7.07
CA ASN A 52 6.00 -8.34 7.95
C ASN A 52 4.74 -8.67 7.15
N LYS A 53 3.94 -9.57 7.73
CA LYS A 53 2.62 -9.91 7.22
C LYS A 53 1.70 -8.69 7.38
N ALA A 54 1.07 -8.28 6.29
CA ALA A 54 0.09 -7.20 6.32
C ALA A 54 -1.28 -7.72 6.77
N ALA A 55 -2.03 -6.90 7.49
CA ALA A 55 -3.41 -7.15 7.90
C ALA A 55 -4.34 -6.01 7.42
N ALA A 56 -5.62 -6.33 7.25
CA ALA A 56 -6.63 -5.30 7.05
C ALA A 56 -6.69 -4.41 8.30
N GLY A 57 -6.83 -3.11 8.11
CA GLY A 57 -6.80 -2.12 9.19
C GLY A 57 -5.42 -1.56 9.50
N ASP A 58 -4.33 -2.16 9.00
CA ASP A 58 -2.99 -1.56 9.13
C ASP A 58 -2.97 -0.19 8.48
N VAL A 59 -2.43 0.80 9.19
CA VAL A 59 -2.33 2.19 8.72
C VAL A 59 -0.90 2.46 8.30
N LEU A 60 -0.72 2.76 7.02
CA LEU A 60 0.59 2.95 6.40
C LEU A 60 0.67 4.30 5.67
N PRO A 61 1.86 4.92 5.58
CA PRO A 61 2.04 6.12 4.79
C PRO A 61 1.85 5.81 3.30
N ALA A 62 1.14 6.70 2.60
CA ALA A 62 0.96 6.63 1.17
C ALA A 62 1.21 8.00 0.53
N MET A 63 1.95 8.03 -0.58
CA MET A 63 2.15 9.23 -1.36
C MET A 63 1.06 9.36 -2.41
N VAL A 64 0.37 10.51 -2.44
CA VAL A 64 -0.58 10.86 -3.50
C VAL A 64 0.18 11.01 -4.82
N VAL A 65 -0.16 10.19 -5.81
CA VAL A 65 0.45 10.24 -7.14
C VAL A 65 -0.40 11.05 -8.11
N ALA A 66 -1.73 10.93 -8.03
CA ALA A 66 -2.66 11.71 -8.83
C ALA A 66 -3.94 11.99 -8.05
N VAL A 67 -4.58 13.12 -8.36
CA VAL A 67 -5.90 13.50 -7.85
C VAL A 67 -6.88 13.55 -9.02
N GLN A 68 -8.00 12.86 -8.90
CA GLN A 68 -9.05 12.76 -9.91
C GLN A 68 -10.04 13.92 -9.78
N PRO A 69 -10.82 14.26 -10.84
CA PRO A 69 -11.79 15.35 -10.78
C PRO A 69 -12.87 15.19 -9.70
N ASN A 70 -13.19 13.95 -9.31
CA ASN A 70 -14.13 13.63 -8.23
C ASN A 70 -13.51 13.67 -6.82
N GLY A 71 -12.24 14.08 -6.69
CA GLY A 71 -11.52 14.17 -5.42
C GLY A 71 -10.83 12.87 -4.97
N GLN A 72 -11.04 11.74 -5.67
CA GLN A 72 -10.33 10.50 -5.37
C GLN A 72 -8.85 10.60 -5.70
N ILE A 73 -8.04 9.82 -5.00
CA ILE A 73 -6.60 9.75 -5.26
C ILE A 73 -6.18 8.41 -5.84
N ASN A 74 -5.11 8.45 -6.63
CA ASN A 74 -4.23 7.30 -6.81
C ASN A 74 -3.01 7.49 -5.91
N ALA A 75 -2.56 6.44 -5.25
CA ALA A 75 -1.46 6.54 -4.31
C ALA A 75 -0.53 5.32 -4.36
N GLN A 76 0.70 5.56 -3.95
CA GLN A 76 1.70 4.54 -3.66
C GLN A 76 1.83 4.40 -2.15
N VAL A 77 1.36 3.28 -1.60
CA VAL A 77 1.49 2.94 -0.18
C VAL A 77 2.87 2.34 0.04
N PHE A 78 3.62 2.86 1.02
CA PHE A 78 4.93 2.35 1.38
C PHE A 78 4.80 1.17 2.34
N LEU A 79 5.48 0.07 2.01
CA LEU A 79 5.54 -1.15 2.80
C LEU A 79 6.97 -1.35 3.31
N ASP A 80 7.22 -2.46 3.99
CA ASP A 80 8.56 -2.81 4.45
C ASP A 80 9.59 -2.87 3.30
N GLY A 81 10.73 -2.21 3.52
CA GLY A 81 11.84 -2.18 2.59
C GLY A 81 11.52 -1.37 1.34
N ASN A 82 11.69 -2.00 0.17
CA ASN A 82 11.44 -1.40 -1.14
C ASN A 82 10.12 -1.86 -1.77
N ASP A 83 9.24 -2.51 -0.99
CA ASP A 83 7.93 -2.94 -1.45
C ASP A 83 6.92 -1.79 -1.38
N VAL A 84 6.00 -1.77 -2.34
CA VAL A 84 4.94 -0.78 -2.44
C VAL A 84 3.62 -1.42 -2.88
N LEU A 85 2.52 -0.82 -2.47
CA LEU A 85 1.20 -1.14 -3.00
C LEU A 85 0.67 0.05 -3.81
N TRP A 86 0.32 -0.20 -5.07
CA TRP A 86 -0.42 0.76 -5.88
C TRP A 86 -1.93 0.65 -5.59
N VAL A 87 -2.53 1.78 -5.25
CA VAL A 87 -3.98 1.91 -5.02
C VAL A 87 -4.56 3.00 -5.94
N THR A 88 -5.74 2.73 -6.48
CA THR A 88 -6.39 3.57 -7.50
C THR A 88 -7.77 3.98 -7.00
N SER A 89 -8.19 5.21 -7.31
CA SER A 89 -9.55 5.70 -7.05
C SER A 89 -9.97 5.54 -5.58
N ARG A 90 -9.13 6.02 -4.66
CA ARG A 90 -9.38 5.92 -3.21
C ARG A 90 -9.98 7.22 -2.67
N ASP A 91 -11.12 7.10 -2.00
CA ASP A 91 -11.80 8.19 -1.31
C ASP A 91 -11.13 8.48 0.04
N GLU A 92 -11.23 9.75 0.47
CA GLU A 92 -10.91 10.14 1.84
C GLU A 92 -11.88 9.43 2.81
N ALA A 93 -11.41 9.03 3.98
CA ALA A 93 -12.26 8.49 5.03
C ALA A 93 -13.16 9.61 5.56
N SER A 94 -14.47 9.40 5.60
CA SER A 94 -15.44 10.31 6.19
C SER A 94 -15.94 9.78 7.53
N ASP A 95 -16.35 10.67 8.44
CA ASP A 95 -16.91 10.28 9.75
C ASP A 95 -18.19 9.42 9.62
N GLU A 96 -18.96 9.61 8.54
CA GLU A 96 -20.17 8.83 8.23
C GLU A 96 -19.85 7.39 7.79
N SER A 97 -18.67 7.20 7.22
CA SER A 97 -18.16 5.86 6.93
C SER A 97 -17.33 5.34 8.11
N GLY A 98 -16.65 6.17 8.89
CA GLY A 98 -15.58 5.72 9.77
C GLY A 98 -14.35 5.22 8.99
N SER A 99 -13.33 4.74 9.71
CA SER A 99 -12.12 4.14 9.12
C SER A 99 -12.48 2.86 8.37
N HIS A 100 -12.96 2.99 7.14
CA HIS A 100 -13.20 1.86 6.26
C HIS A 100 -11.87 1.44 5.65
N PRO A 101 -11.52 0.15 5.75
CA PRO A 101 -10.40 -0.40 5.00
C PRO A 101 -10.48 -0.03 3.52
N GLY A 102 -9.36 0.39 2.93
CA GLY A 102 -9.31 0.89 1.55
C GLY A 102 -9.52 2.40 1.38
N ARG A 103 -9.41 3.18 2.46
CA ARG A 103 -9.56 4.65 2.46
C ARG A 103 -8.30 5.33 2.98
N TRP A 104 -8.18 6.64 2.71
CA TRP A 104 -7.08 7.47 3.21
C TRP A 104 -7.55 8.62 4.09
N ASN A 105 -6.69 9.12 4.95
CA ASN A 105 -6.94 10.30 5.77
C ASN A 105 -5.65 11.12 5.95
N TRP A 106 -5.81 12.40 6.28
CA TRP A 106 -4.66 13.23 6.65
C TRP A 106 -3.99 12.73 7.94
N PRO A 107 -2.65 12.69 8.00
CA PRO A 107 -1.94 12.41 9.24
C PRO A 107 -2.31 13.44 10.31
N GLN A 108 -2.50 12.98 11.55
CA GLN A 108 -2.67 13.88 12.68
C GLN A 108 -1.38 14.69 12.89
N ARG A 109 -1.54 15.96 13.26
CA ARG A 109 -0.42 16.85 13.59
C ARG A 109 -0.06 16.76 15.06
#